data_AF-A0A2S6CW16-F1
#
_entry.id   AF-A0A2S6CW16-F1
#
_cell.length_a   1.000
_cell.length_b   1.000
_cell.length_c   1.000
_cell.angle_alpha   90.00
_cell.angle_beta   90.00
_cell.angle_gamma   90.00
#
_symmetry.space_group_name_H-M   'P 1'
#
loop_
_entity.id
_entity.type
_entity.pdbx_description
1 polymer ?
#
loop_
_entity_poly.entity_id
_entity_poly.type
_entity_poly.pdbx_seq_one_letter_code
_entity_poly.pdbx_strand_id
1 'polypeptide(L)'
;MQRRCARNRKRSKRRAIYCPRHGCCMDSVSQKYGLFAQQAGQLQQRGMKRKEAMILIAAKTTVSLEGEWLEAFWCKECQEKQWYHVHKRESKYNLSLAPTELWQQATGVIDPHRNPSVGEFTYRQSRTMGGHTVKDFWIMN
;
A
#
# COMPACT_ATOMS: atom_id res chain seq x y z
N MET A 1 20.72 -14.77 18.98
CA MET A 1 21.00 -13.32 19.03
C MET A 1 19.77 -12.52 18.57
N GLN A 2 18.89 -12.11 19.48
CA GLN A 2 17.69 -11.33 19.13
C GLN A 2 18.09 -9.89 18.76
N ARG A 3 18.07 -9.57 17.45
CA ARG A 3 18.47 -8.26 16.92
C ARG A 3 17.46 -7.20 17.35
N ARG A 4 17.93 -6.28 18.18
CA ARG A 4 17.18 -5.28 18.94
C ARG A 4 16.49 -4.24 18.04
N CYS A 5 15.26 -4.50 17.59
CA CYS A 5 14.39 -3.45 17.04
C CYS A 5 13.91 -2.43 18.10
N ALA A 6 14.18 -2.68 19.38
CA ALA A 6 13.79 -1.83 20.50
C ALA A 6 14.70 -0.62 20.77
N ARG A 7 15.88 -0.52 20.14
CA ARG A 7 16.83 0.57 20.42
C ARG A 7 16.70 1.74 19.45
N ASN A 8 15.65 2.54 19.63
CA ASN A 8 15.77 3.97 19.34
C ASN A 8 14.92 4.78 20.33
N ARG A 9 15.55 5.27 21.40
CA ARG A 9 14.91 5.89 22.57
C ARG A 9 14.56 7.38 22.41
N LYS A 10 14.73 8.00 21.23
CA LYS A 10 14.46 9.45 21.03
C LYS A 10 13.55 9.82 19.85
N ARG A 11 13.12 8.85 19.03
CA ARG A 11 12.13 9.05 17.97
C ARG A 11 10.91 8.22 18.33
N SER A 12 9.70 8.79 18.26
CA SER A 12 8.44 8.11 18.59
C SER A 12 8.49 6.64 18.14
N LYS A 13 8.34 5.73 19.13
CA LYS A 13 8.54 4.27 19.04
C LYS A 13 8.41 3.75 17.61
N ARG A 14 9.55 3.45 16.95
CA ARG A 14 9.54 2.77 15.66
C ARG A 14 8.70 1.49 15.82
N ARG A 15 7.73 1.31 14.94
CA ARG A 15 6.90 0.11 14.87
C ARG A 15 7.84 -1.07 14.65
N ALA A 16 7.75 -2.10 15.49
CA ALA A 16 8.59 -3.27 15.35
C ALA A 16 8.06 -4.12 14.18
N ILE A 17 8.42 -3.72 12.96
CA ILE A 17 8.06 -4.37 11.70
C ILE A 17 9.29 -5.17 11.26
N TYR A 18 9.10 -6.47 11.08
CA TYR A 18 10.17 -7.42 10.82
C TYR A 18 10.01 -8.04 9.44
N CYS A 19 11.14 -8.29 8.77
CA CYS A 19 11.15 -9.00 7.50
C CYS A 19 10.68 -10.44 7.71
N PRO A 20 9.71 -10.94 6.93
CA PRO A 20 9.21 -12.32 7.08
C PRO A 20 10.26 -13.38 6.72
N ARG A 21 11.27 -13.04 5.90
CA ARG A 21 12.35 -13.97 5.49
C ARG A 21 13.50 -14.03 6.49
N HIS A 22 13.96 -12.87 6.94
CA HIS A 22 15.20 -12.75 7.72
C HIS A 22 14.97 -12.42 9.20
N GLY A 23 13.75 -12.02 9.59
CA GLY A 23 13.43 -11.59 10.95
C GLY A 23 14.15 -10.31 11.38
N CYS A 24 14.81 -9.60 10.46
CA CYS A 24 15.47 -8.33 10.73
C CYS A 24 14.47 -7.15 10.73
N CYS A 25 14.79 -6.07 11.44
CA CYS A 25 13.96 -4.87 11.41
C CYS A 25 13.97 -4.27 9.99
N MET A 26 12.81 -3.93 9.47
CA MET A 26 12.70 -3.21 8.21
C MET A 26 12.52 -1.71 8.46
N ASP A 27 13.05 -0.92 7.54
CA ASP A 27 12.86 0.53 7.53
C ASP A 27 11.68 0.89 6.63
N SER A 28 10.74 1.69 7.12
CA SER A 28 9.68 2.26 6.29
C SER A 28 10.29 3.28 5.32
N VAL A 29 9.98 3.11 4.03
CA VAL A 29 10.51 3.94 2.94
C VAL A 29 9.41 4.54 2.06
N SER A 30 8.15 4.51 2.51
CA SER A 30 7.04 5.18 1.84
C SER A 30 6.08 5.85 2.83
N GLN A 31 5.17 6.65 2.29
CA GLN A 31 3.97 7.06 3.01
C GLN A 31 3.05 5.85 3.24
N LYS A 32 2.11 5.99 4.18
CA LYS A 32 1.04 5.02 4.42
C LYS A 32 -0.13 5.32 3.53
N TYR A 33 -0.64 4.29 2.89
CA TYR A 33 -1.77 4.42 2.00
C TYR A 33 -2.94 3.61 2.52
N GLY A 34 -3.91 4.32 3.10
CA GLY A 34 -5.10 3.72 3.66
C GLY A 34 -5.87 2.93 2.61
N LEU A 35 -6.39 1.77 3.03
CA LEU A 35 -7.26 0.96 2.19
C LEU A 35 -8.72 1.38 2.38
N PHE A 36 -9.51 1.17 1.33
CA PHE A 36 -10.94 1.45 1.33
C PHE A 36 -11.71 0.26 0.75
N ALA A 37 -12.87 -0.01 1.34
CA ALA A 37 -13.83 -0.95 0.81
C ALA A 37 -14.88 -0.22 -0.04
N GLN A 38 -15.08 -0.70 -1.25
CA GLN A 38 -16.13 -0.24 -2.18
C GLN A 38 -17.26 -1.27 -2.32
N GLN A 39 -17.02 -2.51 -1.89
CA GLN A 39 -18.00 -3.59 -1.99
C GLN A 39 -18.33 -4.17 -0.61
N ALA A 40 -19.59 -4.53 -0.41
CA ALA A 40 -20.05 -5.14 0.84
C ALA A 40 -19.35 -6.48 1.12
N GLY A 41 -18.87 -7.19 0.09
CA GLY A 41 -18.09 -8.42 0.24
C GLY A 41 -16.74 -8.19 0.94
N GLN A 42 -16.07 -7.06 0.65
CA GLN A 42 -14.79 -6.70 1.26
C GLN A 42 -14.93 -6.40 2.76
N LEU A 43 -16.08 -5.86 3.17
CA LEU A 43 -16.43 -5.65 4.58
C LEU A 43 -16.83 -6.95 5.28
N GLN A 44 -17.54 -7.85 4.58
CA GLN A 44 -17.92 -9.16 5.11
C GLN A 44 -16.71 -10.05 5.40
N GLN A 45 -15.70 -10.05 4.53
CA GLN A 45 -14.43 -10.76 4.75
C GLN A 45 -13.71 -10.29 6.03
N ARG A 46 -14.02 -9.08 6.50
CA ARG A 46 -13.46 -8.49 7.73
C ARG A 46 -14.35 -8.68 8.96
N GLY A 47 -15.43 -9.45 8.84
CA GLY A 47 -16.31 -9.84 9.93
C GLY A 47 -17.57 -8.98 10.08
N MET A 48 -17.83 -8.03 9.17
CA MET A 48 -19.06 -7.25 9.20
C MET A 48 -20.26 -8.10 8.73
N LYS A 49 -21.41 -7.98 9.40
CA LYS A 49 -22.62 -8.69 8.96
C LYS A 49 -23.05 -8.15 7.59
N ARG A 50 -23.54 -9.06 6.73
CA ARG A 50 -23.94 -8.72 5.34
C ARG A 50 -24.87 -7.52 5.24
N LYS A 51 -25.92 -7.46 6.09
CA LYS A 51 -26.89 -6.35 6.08
C LYS A 51 -26.23 -5.01 6.41
N GLU A 52 -25.41 -4.98 7.45
CA GLU A 52 -24.67 -3.78 7.87
C GLU A 52 -23.69 -3.33 6.79
N ALA A 53 -22.95 -4.28 6.19
CA ALA A 53 -22.03 -3.99 5.09
C ALA A 53 -22.73 -3.40 3.87
N MET A 54 -23.91 -3.93 3.50
CA MET A 54 -24.68 -3.40 2.36
C MET A 54 -25.21 -1.99 2.64
N ILE A 55 -25.77 -1.75 3.83
CA ILE A 55 -26.26 -0.42 4.23
C ILE A 55 -25.11 0.59 4.23
N LEU A 56 -23.96 0.22 4.78
CA LEU A 56 -22.82 1.12 4.90
C LEU A 56 -22.24 1.51 3.53
N ILE A 57 -22.12 0.55 2.61
CA ILE A 57 -21.68 0.81 1.24
C ILE A 57 -22.72 1.64 0.48
N ALA A 58 -24.02 1.35 0.63
CA ALA A 58 -25.07 2.16 0.00
C ALA A 58 -25.08 3.61 0.50
N ALA A 59 -24.77 3.84 1.78
CA ALA A 59 -24.78 5.17 2.38
C ALA A 59 -23.53 6.00 2.09
N LYS A 60 -22.35 5.37 2.06
CA LYS A 60 -21.05 6.09 1.97
C LYS A 60 -20.29 5.86 0.67
N THR A 61 -20.72 4.91 -0.16
CA THR A 61 -20.08 4.44 -1.41
C THR A 61 -18.68 3.83 -1.21
N THR A 62 -17.83 4.48 -0.43
CA THR A 62 -16.46 4.06 -0.10
C THR A 62 -16.23 4.19 1.40
N VAL A 63 -15.80 3.10 2.03
CA VAL A 63 -15.60 3.01 3.49
C VAL A 63 -14.12 2.83 3.78
N SER A 64 -13.53 3.69 4.62
CA SER A 64 -12.13 3.54 5.03
C SER A 64 -11.96 2.32 5.94
N LEU A 65 -10.93 1.51 5.67
CA LEU A 65 -10.57 0.35 6.45
C LEU A 65 -9.57 0.76 7.53
N GLU A 66 -10.09 1.04 8.73
CA GLU A 66 -9.25 1.48 9.85
C GLU A 66 -8.23 0.40 10.25
N GLY A 67 -6.99 0.83 10.48
CA GLY A 67 -5.91 -0.07 10.88
C GLY A 67 -5.30 -0.88 9.73
N GLU A 68 -5.75 -0.70 8.50
CA GLU A 68 -5.19 -1.35 7.30
C GLU A 68 -4.62 -0.33 6.32
N TRP A 69 -3.40 -0.58 5.84
CA TRP A 69 -2.78 0.27 4.81
C TRP A 69 -1.71 -0.49 4.02
N LEU A 70 -1.33 0.05 2.87
CA LEU A 70 -0.14 -0.37 2.13
C LEU A 70 1.05 0.53 2.52
N GLU A 71 2.20 -0.10 2.73
CA GLU A 71 3.46 0.58 3.03
C GLU A 71 4.64 -0.20 2.45
N ALA A 72 5.61 0.53 1.92
CA ALA A 72 6.84 -0.04 1.39
C ALA A 72 7.92 -0.07 2.47
N PHE A 73 8.58 -1.21 2.57
CA PHE A 73 9.64 -1.46 3.53
C PHE A 73 10.92 -1.84 2.80
N TRP A 74 12.04 -1.32 3.30
CA TRP A 74 13.37 -1.72 2.90
C TRP A 74 13.94 -2.71 3.91
N CYS A 75 14.39 -3.85 3.41
CA CYS A 75 15.07 -4.84 4.22
C CYS A 75 16.59 -4.78 3.95
N LYS A 76 17.39 -4.63 5.00
CA LYS A 76 18.87 -4.55 4.87
C LYS A 76 19.50 -5.86 4.43
N GLU A 77 18.89 -6.99 4.78
CA GLU A 77 19.41 -8.32 4.44
C GLU A 77 18.93 -8.75 3.05
N CYS A 78 17.68 -8.46 2.67
CA CYS A 78 17.22 -8.70 1.29
C CYS A 78 17.81 -7.72 0.29
N GLN A 79 18.23 -6.52 0.74
CA GLN A 79 18.65 -5.39 -0.12
C GLN A 79 17.60 -5.01 -1.19
N GLU A 80 16.33 -5.19 -0.87
CA GLU A 80 15.23 -4.88 -1.76
C GLU A 80 14.13 -4.09 -1.04
N LYS A 81 13.41 -3.29 -1.83
CA LYS A 81 12.18 -2.61 -1.42
C LYS A 81 11.00 -3.53 -1.75
N GLN A 82 10.19 -3.84 -0.76
CA GLN A 82 8.97 -4.63 -0.94
C GLN A 82 7.77 -3.91 -0.34
N TRP A 83 6.61 -4.15 -0.94
CA TRP A 83 5.35 -3.60 -0.48
C TRP A 83 4.57 -4.63 0.32
N TYR A 84 4.06 -4.17 1.45
CA TYR A 84 3.32 -5.00 2.39
C TYR A 84 1.98 -4.36 2.70
N HIS A 85 0.97 -5.20 2.80
CA HIS A 85 -0.28 -4.87 3.48
C HIS A 85 -0.04 -5.00 4.98
N VAL A 86 -0.18 -3.87 5.66
CA VAL A 86 -0.02 -3.78 7.10
C VAL A 86 -1.40 -3.73 7.72
N HIS A 87 -1.67 -4.70 8.59
CA HIS A 87 -2.89 -4.75 9.37
C HIS A 87 -2.55 -4.64 10.85
N LYS A 88 -2.91 -3.50 11.44
CA LYS A 88 -2.74 -3.22 12.85
C LYS A 88 -3.98 -3.66 13.63
N ARG A 89 -3.82 -4.67 14.47
CA ARG A 89 -4.82 -5.04 15.50
C ARG A 89 -4.28 -4.65 16.86
N GLU A 90 -4.93 -3.68 17.50
CA GLU A 90 -4.53 -3.12 18.80
C GLU A 90 -3.07 -2.63 18.83
N SER A 91 -2.15 -3.49 19.27
CA SER A 91 -0.71 -3.23 19.40
C SER A 91 0.16 -4.14 18.53
N LYS A 92 -0.43 -5.08 17.77
CA LYS A 92 0.28 -6.01 16.89
C LYS A 92 0.14 -5.58 15.43
N TYR A 93 1.23 -5.71 14.68
CA TYR A 93 1.27 -5.43 13.25
C TYR A 93 1.41 -6.77 12.51
N ASN A 94 0.40 -7.12 11.72
CA ASN A 94 0.47 -8.24 10.80
C ASN A 94 0.89 -7.71 9.43
N LEU A 95 1.79 -8.45 8.77
CA LEU A 95 2.30 -8.12 7.44
C LEU A 95 1.94 -9.25 6.48
N SER A 96 1.34 -8.91 5.36
CA SER A 96 1.18 -9.78 4.20
C SER A 96 1.81 -9.09 3.00
N LEU A 97 2.29 -9.87 2.03
CA LEU A 97 2.70 -9.31 0.74
C LEU A 97 1.50 -8.63 0.10
N ALA A 98 1.67 -7.42 -0.43
CA ALA A 98 0.61 -6.64 -1.03
C ALA A 98 0.19 -7.26 -2.38
N PRO A 99 -0.93 -8.02 -2.45
CA PRO A 99 -1.41 -8.59 -3.69
C PRO A 99 -2.02 -7.49 -4.57
N THR A 100 -2.00 -7.70 -5.88
CA THR A 100 -2.40 -6.67 -6.88
C THR A 100 -3.82 -6.15 -6.64
N GLU A 101 -4.75 -6.98 -6.16
CA GLU A 101 -6.14 -6.55 -5.91
C GLU A 101 -6.27 -5.53 -4.77
N LEU A 102 -5.34 -5.51 -3.80
CA LEU A 102 -5.36 -4.51 -2.73
C LEU A 102 -4.95 -3.11 -3.21
N TRP A 103 -4.21 -3.02 -4.32
CA TRP A 103 -3.81 -1.72 -4.87
C TRP A 103 -4.99 -0.95 -5.44
N GLN A 104 -6.00 -1.65 -5.95
CA GLN A 104 -7.26 -1.04 -6.40
C GLN A 104 -8.06 -0.44 -5.23
N GLN A 105 -7.82 -0.92 -4.00
CA GLN A 105 -8.46 -0.42 -2.78
C GLN A 105 -7.68 0.73 -2.13
N ALA A 106 -6.46 1.03 -2.60
CA ALA A 106 -5.60 2.07 -2.03
C ALA A 106 -5.72 3.37 -2.81
N THR A 107 -5.94 4.50 -2.12
CA THR A 107 -6.03 5.82 -2.78
C THR A 107 -4.66 6.49 -2.84
N GLY A 108 -4.31 7.05 -3.99
CA GLY A 108 -3.08 7.84 -4.17
C GLY A 108 -1.79 7.01 -4.28
N VAL A 109 -1.91 5.70 -4.52
CA VAL A 109 -0.77 4.81 -4.74
C VAL A 109 -0.64 4.46 -6.20
N ILE A 110 0.56 4.64 -6.74
CA ILE A 110 0.92 4.07 -8.03
C ILE A 110 1.36 2.63 -7.77
N ASP A 111 0.63 1.66 -8.31
CA ASP A 111 1.03 0.25 -8.31
C ASP A 111 2.45 0.12 -8.92
N PRO A 112 3.43 -0.43 -8.18
CA PRO A 112 4.78 -0.72 -8.67
C PRO A 112 4.76 -1.59 -9.92
N HIS A 113 3.73 -2.42 -10.07
CA HIS A 113 3.55 -3.35 -11.17
C HIS A 113 2.80 -2.75 -12.37
N ARG A 114 2.70 -1.40 -12.44
CA ARG A 114 2.02 -0.60 -13.48
C ARG A 114 0.51 -0.62 -13.28
N ASN A 115 -0.11 0.57 -13.28
CA ASN A 115 -1.56 0.66 -13.22
C ASN A 115 -2.16 0.07 -14.52
N PRO A 116 -2.94 -1.01 -14.46
CA PRO A 116 -3.46 -1.67 -15.66
C PRO A 116 -4.43 -0.80 -16.47
N SER A 117 -5.03 0.24 -15.88
CA SER A 117 -5.90 1.19 -16.61
C SER A 117 -5.13 2.32 -17.30
N VAL A 118 -3.84 2.47 -17.00
CA VAL A 118 -2.99 3.51 -17.57
C VAL A 118 -2.20 2.92 -18.72
N GLY A 119 -2.50 3.38 -19.94
CA GLY A 119 -1.75 3.00 -21.14
C GLY A 119 -0.28 3.38 -21.04
N GLU A 120 0.57 2.72 -21.84
CA GLU A 120 2.02 2.94 -21.83
C GLU A 120 2.42 4.40 -22.05
N PHE A 121 1.68 5.06 -22.93
CA PHE A 121 1.83 6.47 -23.23
C PHE A 121 1.67 7.34 -21.97
N THR A 122 0.53 7.21 -21.27
CA THR A 122 0.24 7.99 -20.07
C THR A 122 1.23 7.68 -18.94
N TYR A 123 1.68 6.43 -18.82
CA TYR A 123 2.73 6.05 -17.88
C TYR A 123 4.06 6.77 -18.17
N ARG A 124 4.52 6.76 -19.42
CA ARG A 124 5.76 7.45 -19.84
C ARG A 124 5.66 8.95 -19.59
N GLN A 125 4.54 9.57 -19.98
CA GLN A 125 4.32 11.01 -19.83
C GLN A 125 4.24 11.45 -18.35
N SER A 126 3.68 10.62 -17.46
CA SER A 126 3.61 10.92 -16.02
C SER A 126 4.97 10.99 -15.32
N ARG A 127 6.00 10.33 -15.88
CA ARG A 127 7.38 10.36 -15.36
C ARG A 127 8.21 11.49 -15.95
N THR A 128 7.71 12.17 -16.98
CA THR A 128 8.34 13.33 -17.61
C THR A 128 7.88 14.62 -16.94
N MET A 129 8.11 14.75 -15.62
CA MET A 129 7.94 16.04 -14.95
C MET A 129 9.19 16.90 -15.17
N GLY A 130 9.22 17.55 -16.34
CA GLY A 130 10.32 18.41 -16.76
C GLY A 130 10.05 19.07 -18.11
N GLY A 131 9.03 19.93 -18.17
CA GLY A 131 8.97 21.12 -19.04
C GLY A 131 9.07 20.98 -20.57
N HIS A 132 9.11 19.79 -21.17
CA HIS A 132 9.15 19.67 -22.64
C HIS A 132 8.10 18.68 -23.15
N THR A 133 7.09 19.29 -23.79
CA THR A 133 6.14 18.82 -24.80
C THR A 133 6.14 17.34 -25.20
N VAL A 134 4.92 16.81 -25.35
CA VAL A 134 4.60 15.48 -25.91
C VAL A 134 5.37 15.25 -27.22
N LYS A 135 6.46 14.47 -27.18
CA LYS A 135 7.33 14.16 -28.34
C LYS A 135 6.82 12.98 -29.19
N ASP A 136 5.76 12.32 -28.77
CA ASP A 136 5.30 11.06 -29.37
C ASP A 136 4.42 11.25 -30.61
N PHE A 137 3.98 12.47 -30.91
CA PHE A 137 3.27 12.78 -32.16
C PHE A 137 4.26 13.32 -33.20
N TRP A 138 4.91 12.42 -33.93
CA TRP A 138 5.46 12.76 -35.24
C TRP A 138 4.37 12.47 -36.28
N ILE A 139 3.73 13.52 -36.77
CA ILE A 139 2.93 13.43 -38.00
C ILE A 139 3.95 13.22 -39.12
N MET A 140 4.04 12.00 -39.65
CA MET A 140 4.69 11.77 -40.94
C MET A 140 3.79 12.37 -42.01
N ASN A 141 4.28 13.43 -42.66
CA ASN A 141 3.71 14.00 -43.88
C ASN A 141 4.51 13.49 -45.07
#